data_AF-A0A6G9XXJ5-F1
#
_entry.id   AF-A0A6G9XXJ5-F1
#
_cell.length_a   1.000
_cell.length_b   1.000
_cell.length_c   1.000
_cell.angle_alpha   90.00
_cell.angle_beta   90.00
_cell.angle_gamma   90.00
#
_symmetry.space_group_name_H-M   'P 1'
#
loop_
_entity.id
_entity.type
_entity.pdbx_description
1 polymer ?
#
loop_
_entity_poly.entity_id
_entity_poly.type
_entity_poly.pdbx_seq_one_letter_code
_entity_poly.pdbx_strand_id
1 'polypeptide(L)'
;MKLSWLGVPALVAVAVAGCSDDKSASPESTSSSAAASSSSDSPAPDSNNGDEAGGTRIALGETKKVPIPADAVMDIRVPADWGAAANTLRCTAVDSSGRNEDLRSSDMKKTETVGGKDWVTVWTFSSAPAGEVTVGCSDPESSIAAAHPAPFVRVVPRGVFPVPPQR
;
A
#
# COMPACT_ATOMS: atom_id res chain seq x y z
N MET A 1 -13.55 -5.65 -60.18
CA MET A 1 -13.61 -4.36 -60.88
C MET A 1 -14.09 -3.30 -59.89
N LYS A 2 -13.48 -2.11 -59.97
CA LYS A 2 -13.55 -0.97 -59.05
C LYS A 2 -14.97 -0.39 -58.88
N LEU A 3 -15.28 0.09 -57.67
CA LEU A 3 -16.02 1.34 -57.48
C LEU A 3 -15.35 2.15 -56.38
N SER A 4 -14.96 3.36 -56.78
CA SER A 4 -14.28 4.43 -56.04
C SER A 4 -15.26 5.19 -55.13
N TRP A 5 -14.80 5.80 -54.03
CA TRP A 5 -14.61 7.27 -53.93
C TRP A 5 -14.00 7.69 -52.56
N LEU A 6 -13.08 8.65 -52.67
CA LEU A 6 -12.46 9.56 -51.69
C LEU A 6 -13.37 10.17 -50.60
N GLY A 7 -12.74 10.52 -49.47
CA GLY A 7 -13.24 11.53 -48.53
C GLY A 7 -12.42 11.62 -47.24
N VAL A 8 -11.41 12.50 -47.22
CA VAL A 8 -10.57 12.94 -46.08
C VAL A 8 -11.25 14.18 -45.43
N PRO A 9 -10.79 14.81 -44.33
CA PRO A 9 -10.59 14.42 -42.91
C PRO A 9 -11.52 15.23 -41.96
N ALA A 10 -11.49 15.02 -40.63
CA ALA A 10 -11.71 16.11 -39.66
C ALA A 10 -11.28 15.76 -38.22
N LEU A 11 -10.40 16.61 -37.68
CA LEU A 11 -10.04 16.76 -36.27
C LEU A 11 -11.24 17.26 -35.44
N VAL A 12 -11.40 16.76 -34.21
CA VAL A 12 -11.99 17.53 -33.10
C VAL A 12 -11.26 17.17 -31.80
N ALA A 13 -10.52 18.13 -31.27
CA ALA A 13 -10.10 18.17 -29.87
C ALA A 13 -11.21 18.87 -29.06
N VAL A 14 -11.58 18.31 -27.91
CA VAL A 14 -12.34 19.03 -26.88
C VAL A 14 -11.57 18.91 -25.56
N ALA A 15 -11.02 20.04 -25.14
CA ALA A 15 -10.57 20.25 -23.77
C ALA A 15 -11.79 20.54 -22.89
N VAL A 16 -11.88 19.89 -21.74
CA VAL A 16 -12.78 20.29 -20.66
C VAL A 16 -11.95 20.95 -19.57
N ALA A 17 -11.96 22.28 -19.57
CA ALA A 17 -11.71 23.11 -18.41
C ALA A 17 -13.05 23.67 -17.95
N GLY A 18 -13.34 23.60 -16.65
CA GLY A 18 -14.60 24.05 -16.09
C GLY A 18 -14.51 24.23 -14.58
N CYS A 19 -13.86 25.32 -14.17
CA CYS A 19 -14.01 25.91 -12.84
C CYS A 19 -15.43 26.45 -12.69
N SER A 20 -16.12 26.09 -11.61
CA SER A 20 -17.27 26.87 -11.11
C SER A 20 -16.86 27.51 -9.79
N ASP A 21 -16.46 28.77 -9.90
CA ASP A 21 -16.48 29.77 -8.83
C ASP A 21 -17.95 30.15 -8.62
N ASP A 22 -18.50 29.94 -7.42
CA ASP A 22 -19.77 30.57 -7.02
C ASP A 22 -19.55 31.35 -5.73
N LYS A 23 -19.80 32.65 -5.84
CA LYS A 23 -19.54 33.68 -4.85
C LYS A 23 -20.88 34.09 -4.24
N SER A 24 -21.04 33.92 -2.93
CA SER A 24 -22.03 34.67 -2.18
C SER A 24 -21.60 34.95 -0.74
N ALA A 25 -21.39 36.24 -0.52
CA ALA A 25 -21.57 37.06 0.69
C ALA A 25 -21.12 36.55 2.08
N SER A 26 -20.20 37.33 2.66
CA SER A 26 -19.91 37.45 4.09
C SER A 26 -21.16 37.59 4.97
N PRO A 27 -21.05 37.20 6.24
CA PRO A 27 -20.97 38.23 7.27
C PRO A 27 -19.65 38.19 8.06
N GLU A 28 -19.17 39.39 8.38
CA GLU A 28 -18.13 39.62 9.38
C GLU A 28 -18.42 38.86 10.66
N SER A 29 -17.40 38.18 11.16
CA SER A 29 -17.25 37.96 12.59
C SER A 29 -15.79 38.17 12.92
N THR A 30 -15.52 39.38 13.43
CA THR A 30 -14.33 39.72 14.20
C THR A 30 -14.12 38.67 15.29
N SER A 31 -12.99 37.99 15.26
CA SER A 31 -12.31 37.55 16.47
C SER A 31 -10.83 37.33 16.19
N SER A 32 -10.05 37.95 17.06
CA SER A 32 -8.61 38.15 16.99
C SER A 32 -7.82 36.84 17.12
N SER A 33 -6.70 36.84 16.40
CA SER A 33 -5.39 36.27 16.72
C SER A 33 -5.30 35.17 17.78
N ALA A 34 -4.86 33.99 17.35
CA ALA A 34 -3.78 33.28 18.02
C ALA A 34 -3.00 32.46 16.98
N ALA A 35 -1.73 32.79 16.82
CA ALA A 35 -0.77 31.98 16.08
C ALA A 35 -0.73 30.57 16.69
N ALA A 36 -1.00 29.55 15.87
CA ALA A 36 -0.72 28.17 16.20
C ALA A 36 0.37 27.68 15.26
N SER A 37 1.51 27.38 15.86
CA SER A 37 2.73 26.86 15.28
C SER A 37 2.47 25.80 14.21
N SER A 38 3.09 25.98 13.04
CA SER A 38 3.41 24.88 12.14
C SER A 38 4.43 23.98 12.84
N SER A 39 3.93 23.09 13.69
CA SER A 39 4.69 21.95 14.16
C SER A 39 4.69 20.95 13.02
N SER A 40 5.86 20.70 12.46
CA SER A 40 6.13 19.59 11.57
C SER A 40 5.87 18.30 12.34
N ASP A 41 4.63 17.86 12.39
CA ASP A 41 4.31 16.49 12.74
C ASP A 41 4.75 15.63 11.55
N SER A 42 5.93 15.02 11.68
CA SER A 42 6.17 13.75 11.01
C SER A 42 4.97 12.86 11.32
N PRO A 43 4.29 12.27 10.33
CA PRO A 43 3.19 11.37 10.63
C PRO A 43 3.75 10.25 11.51
N ALA A 44 3.34 10.24 12.77
CA ALA A 44 3.51 9.08 13.61
C ALA A 44 2.93 7.90 12.84
N PRO A 45 3.64 6.76 12.72
CA PRO A 45 3.10 5.61 12.02
C PRO A 45 1.78 5.26 12.69
N ASP A 46 0.70 5.38 11.92
CA ASP A 46 -0.66 5.07 12.34
C ASP A 46 -0.67 3.62 12.85
N SER A 47 -0.52 3.50 14.17
CA SER A 47 -0.32 2.23 14.86
C SER A 47 -1.64 1.49 15.05
N ASN A 48 -2.74 1.99 14.45
CA ASN A 48 -4.08 1.46 14.64
C ASN A 48 -4.49 0.38 13.63
N ASN A 49 -3.54 -0.18 12.87
CA ASN A 49 -3.75 -1.36 12.02
C ASN A 49 -3.12 -2.65 12.59
N GLY A 50 -2.61 -2.56 13.82
CA GLY A 50 -1.89 -3.62 14.51
C GLY A 50 -2.82 -4.58 15.24
N ASP A 51 -3.51 -5.45 14.51
CA ASP A 51 -4.16 -6.59 15.15
C ASP A 51 -3.08 -7.60 15.58
N GLU A 52 -2.78 -7.56 16.89
CA GLU A 52 -2.10 -8.51 17.79
C GLU A 52 -0.72 -9.06 17.44
N ALA A 53 -0.16 -8.73 16.27
CA ALA A 53 0.94 -9.53 15.71
C ALA A 53 2.12 -8.72 15.14
N GLY A 54 2.07 -7.38 15.22
CA GLY A 54 3.07 -6.47 14.65
C GLY A 54 3.05 -6.40 13.12
N GLY A 55 3.00 -5.21 12.54
CA GLY A 55 3.08 -4.98 11.10
C GLY A 55 1.75 -4.69 10.39
N THR A 56 1.86 -4.25 9.14
CA THR A 56 0.79 -3.59 8.37
C THR A 56 0.00 -4.60 7.55
N ARG A 57 -1.33 -4.60 7.71
CA ARG A 57 -2.26 -5.37 6.88
C ARG A 57 -2.61 -4.65 5.59
N ILE A 58 -2.60 -5.37 4.47
CA ILE A 58 -2.92 -4.86 3.14
C ILE A 58 -3.86 -5.85 2.46
N ALA A 59 -5.07 -5.42 2.11
CA ALA A 59 -6.01 -6.26 1.39
C ALA A 59 -5.48 -6.57 -0.02
N LEU A 60 -5.80 -7.75 -0.58
CA LEU A 60 -5.43 -8.05 -1.95
C LEU A 60 -6.14 -7.11 -2.93
N GLY A 61 -5.40 -6.60 -3.90
CA GLY A 61 -5.87 -5.58 -4.86
C GLY A 61 -5.69 -4.14 -4.38
N GLU A 62 -5.33 -3.93 -3.12
CA GLU A 62 -5.05 -2.61 -2.57
C GLU A 62 -3.54 -2.33 -2.45
N THR A 63 -3.20 -1.07 -2.25
CA THR A 63 -1.84 -0.62 -1.90
C THR A 63 -1.89 0.17 -0.60
N LYS A 64 -0.86 0.03 0.23
CA LYS A 64 -0.75 0.76 1.49
C LYS A 64 0.69 1.20 1.73
N LYS A 65 0.84 2.38 2.32
CA LYS A 65 2.11 2.88 2.83
C LYS A 65 2.52 2.11 4.08
N VAL A 66 3.74 1.60 4.09
CA VAL A 66 4.34 0.84 5.17
C VAL A 66 5.56 1.61 5.68
N PRO A 67 5.60 1.99 6.97
CA PRO A 67 6.77 2.62 7.56
C PRO A 67 7.91 1.60 7.68
N ILE A 68 9.13 2.02 7.34
CA ILE A 68 10.33 1.20 7.39
C ILE A 68 11.13 1.55 8.65
N PRO A 69 11.33 0.61 9.59
CA PRO A 69 12.18 0.84 10.75
C PRO A 69 13.65 1.11 10.39
N ALA A 70 14.42 1.57 11.37
CA ALA A 70 15.80 2.01 11.20
C ALA A 70 16.78 0.94 10.66
N ASP A 71 16.45 -0.35 10.77
CA ASP A 71 17.33 -1.47 10.38
C ASP A 71 16.65 -2.49 9.45
N ALA A 72 15.58 -2.10 8.76
CA ALA A 72 14.56 -3.08 8.40
C ALA A 72 14.66 -3.69 7.00
N VAL A 73 15.02 -4.97 6.99
CA VAL A 73 14.48 -5.93 6.03
C VAL A 73 13.01 -6.18 6.38
N MET A 74 12.12 -6.16 5.38
CA MET A 74 10.68 -6.39 5.52
C MET A 74 10.29 -7.74 4.91
N ASP A 75 9.35 -8.41 5.57
CA ASP A 75 8.74 -9.66 5.14
C ASP A 75 7.29 -9.40 4.74
N ILE A 76 6.90 -9.83 3.54
CA ILE A 76 5.50 -9.95 3.13
C ILE A 76 5.08 -11.39 3.44
N ARG A 77 4.10 -11.52 4.31
CA ARG A 77 3.59 -12.78 4.83
C ARG A 77 2.14 -13.00 4.43
N VAL A 78 1.82 -14.25 4.21
CA VAL A 78 0.45 -14.73 3.92
C VAL A 78 0.08 -15.86 4.88
N PRO A 79 -1.21 -16.11 5.09
CA PRO A 79 -1.64 -17.30 5.81
C PRO A 79 -1.11 -18.59 5.19
N ALA A 80 -0.64 -19.53 6.02
CA ALA A 80 -0.13 -20.82 5.55
C ALA A 80 -1.23 -21.68 4.88
N ASP A 81 -2.50 -21.43 5.23
CA ASP A 81 -3.67 -22.11 4.67
C ASP A 81 -3.91 -21.80 3.18
N TRP A 82 -3.29 -20.73 2.63
CA TRP A 82 -3.31 -20.43 1.19
C TRP A 82 -2.47 -21.44 0.37
N GLY A 83 -1.54 -22.15 1.01
CA GLY A 83 -0.76 -23.22 0.39
C GLY A 83 -0.13 -22.81 -0.94
N ALA A 84 -0.35 -23.62 -1.98
CA ALA A 84 0.24 -23.39 -3.30
C ALA A 84 -0.27 -22.11 -3.99
N ALA A 85 -1.48 -21.63 -3.66
CA ALA A 85 -2.05 -20.41 -4.25
C ALA A 85 -1.23 -19.16 -3.91
N ALA A 86 -0.49 -19.17 -2.80
CA ALA A 86 0.43 -18.09 -2.46
C ALA A 86 1.57 -17.87 -3.48
N ASN A 87 1.92 -18.89 -4.30
CA ASN A 87 2.96 -18.77 -5.33
C ASN A 87 2.52 -17.95 -6.56
N THR A 88 1.21 -17.83 -6.78
CA THR A 88 0.64 -17.07 -7.90
C THR A 88 0.47 -15.59 -7.54
N LEU A 89 0.60 -15.25 -6.26
CA LEU A 89 0.54 -13.88 -5.76
C LEU A 89 1.63 -13.02 -6.41
N ARG A 90 1.26 -11.80 -6.78
CA ARG A 90 2.18 -10.78 -7.30
C ARG A 90 2.18 -9.61 -6.36
N CYS A 91 3.33 -9.29 -5.81
CA CYS A 91 3.49 -8.13 -4.94
C CYS A 91 4.40 -7.10 -5.59
N THR A 92 4.22 -5.85 -5.20
CA THR A 92 5.08 -4.72 -5.53
C THR A 92 5.42 -3.97 -4.26
N ALA A 93 6.61 -3.39 -4.22
CA ALA A 93 7.06 -2.51 -3.17
C ALA A 93 7.75 -1.32 -3.85
N VAL A 94 7.29 -0.10 -3.58
CA VAL A 94 7.78 1.12 -4.23
C VAL A 94 8.20 2.12 -3.17
N ASP A 95 9.45 2.58 -3.24
CA ASP A 95 9.99 3.56 -2.30
C ASP A 95 9.35 4.95 -2.51
N SER A 96 9.63 5.88 -1.59
CA SER A 96 9.11 7.24 -1.65
C SER A 96 9.58 8.04 -2.88
N SER A 97 10.61 7.58 -3.59
CA SER A 97 11.09 8.17 -4.84
C SER A 97 10.45 7.57 -6.09
N GLY A 98 9.55 6.59 -5.93
CA GLY A 98 8.87 5.90 -7.03
C GLY A 98 9.68 4.75 -7.63
N ARG A 99 10.78 4.33 -6.99
CA ARG A 99 11.58 3.18 -7.47
C ARG A 99 11.04 1.88 -6.87
N ASN A 100 11.06 0.83 -7.67
CA ASN A 100 10.68 -0.50 -7.20
C ASN A 100 11.79 -1.07 -6.30
N GLU A 101 11.40 -1.54 -5.13
CA GLU A 101 12.26 -2.32 -4.25
C GLU A 101 12.44 -3.75 -4.79
N ASP A 102 13.61 -4.32 -4.53
CA ASP A 102 13.93 -5.69 -4.94
C ASP A 102 13.20 -6.70 -4.04
N LEU A 103 12.10 -7.25 -4.55
CA LEU A 103 11.37 -8.33 -3.91
C LEU A 103 12.06 -9.67 -4.17
N ARG A 104 12.63 -10.25 -3.12
CA ARG A 104 13.22 -11.59 -3.16
C ARG A 104 12.19 -12.62 -2.74
N SER A 105 11.93 -13.59 -3.62
CA SER A 105 11.10 -14.74 -3.28
C SER A 105 11.72 -15.42 -2.07
N SER A 106 10.90 -15.67 -1.07
CA SER A 106 11.32 -16.37 0.12
C SER A 106 11.00 -17.85 -0.06
N ASP A 107 11.91 -18.72 0.37
CA ASP A 107 11.53 -20.12 0.56
C ASP A 107 10.37 -20.14 1.56
N MET A 108 9.16 -20.49 1.09
CA MET A 108 7.93 -20.59 1.91
C MET A 108 8.06 -21.58 3.09
N LYS A 109 9.22 -22.21 3.24
CA LYS A 109 9.62 -23.09 4.35
C LYS A 109 9.68 -22.36 5.69
N LYS A 110 9.79 -21.03 5.70
CA LYS A 110 9.76 -20.25 6.96
C LYS A 110 8.32 -19.95 7.36
N THR A 111 7.80 -20.78 8.26
CA THR A 111 6.50 -20.60 8.91
C THR A 111 6.68 -19.99 10.29
N GLU A 112 5.82 -19.04 10.65
CA GLU A 112 5.77 -18.43 11.98
C GLU A 112 4.33 -18.36 12.46
N THR A 113 4.08 -18.82 13.69
CA THR A 113 2.77 -18.77 14.31
C THR A 113 2.59 -17.44 15.04
N VAL A 114 1.58 -16.66 14.65
CA VAL A 114 1.25 -15.39 15.31
C VAL A 114 -0.26 -15.28 15.48
N GLY A 115 -0.71 -15.00 16.71
CA GLY A 115 -2.15 -14.97 17.05
C GLY A 115 -2.86 -16.30 16.80
N GLY A 116 -2.17 -17.44 16.98
CA GLY A 116 -2.73 -18.77 16.73
C GLY A 116 -2.91 -19.14 15.25
N LYS A 117 -2.46 -18.30 14.32
CA LYS A 117 -2.46 -18.58 12.88
C LYS A 117 -1.03 -18.70 12.37
N ASP A 118 -0.81 -19.69 11.50
CA ASP A 118 0.46 -19.88 10.82
C ASP A 118 0.57 -18.96 9.62
N TRP A 119 1.71 -18.28 9.53
CA TRP A 119 2.05 -17.35 8.46
C TRP A 119 3.31 -17.83 7.76
N VAL A 120 3.35 -17.70 6.44
CA VAL A 120 4.52 -18.00 5.61
C VAL A 120 5.01 -16.72 4.94
N THR A 121 6.33 -16.51 4.93
CA THR A 121 6.93 -15.41 4.18
C THR A 121 6.97 -15.79 2.70
N VAL A 122 6.39 -14.95 1.84
CA VAL A 122 6.39 -15.12 0.38
C VAL A 122 7.41 -14.22 -0.30
N TRP A 123 7.59 -13.00 0.22
CA TRP A 123 8.54 -12.03 -0.30
C TRP A 123 9.32 -11.37 0.83
N THR A 124 10.56 -11.03 0.53
CA THR A 124 11.44 -10.24 1.39
C THR A 124 11.95 -9.06 0.60
N PHE A 125 12.01 -7.88 1.20
CA PHE A 125 12.68 -6.73 0.60
C PHE A 125 13.41 -5.91 1.66
N SER A 126 14.32 -5.05 1.22
CA SER A 126 15.03 -4.09 2.06
C SER A 126 14.79 -2.71 1.49
N SER A 127 14.55 -1.72 2.34
CA SER A 127 14.38 -0.33 1.94
C SER A 127 15.30 0.56 2.77
N ALA A 128 15.49 1.80 2.32
CA ALA A 128 16.12 2.83 3.14
C ALA A 128 15.38 2.97 4.48
N PRO A 129 16.14 3.06 5.60
CA PRO A 129 15.56 3.13 6.93
C PRO A 129 14.82 4.45 7.20
N ALA A 130 13.87 4.42 8.13
CA ALA A 130 13.05 5.56 8.53
C ALA A 130 12.25 6.21 7.38
N GLY A 131 12.07 5.48 6.28
CA GLY A 131 11.27 5.88 5.13
C GLY A 131 9.88 5.23 5.09
N GLU A 132 9.16 5.47 4.00
CA GLU A 132 7.90 4.80 3.68
C GLU A 132 8.05 4.04 2.37
N VAL A 133 7.46 2.85 2.30
CA VAL A 133 7.33 2.06 1.07
C VAL A 133 5.86 1.80 0.82
N THR A 134 5.41 2.02 -0.41
CA THR A 134 4.07 1.64 -0.85
C THR A 134 4.10 0.18 -1.29
N VAL A 135 3.39 -0.68 -0.58
CA VAL A 135 3.31 -2.12 -0.88
C VAL A 135 1.89 -2.46 -1.37
N GLY A 136 1.80 -3.29 -2.38
CA GLY A 136 0.54 -3.87 -2.84
C GLY A 136 0.71 -5.30 -3.30
N CYS A 137 -0.32 -6.12 -3.15
CA CYS A 137 -0.31 -7.49 -3.65
C CYS A 137 -1.62 -7.79 -4.40
N SER A 138 -1.51 -8.45 -5.53
CA SER A 138 -2.63 -8.90 -6.36
C SER A 138 -2.59 -10.40 -6.56
N ASP A 139 -3.78 -11.00 -6.66
CA ASP A 139 -4.01 -12.40 -7.00
C ASP A 139 -4.53 -12.48 -8.44
N PRO A 140 -3.64 -12.53 -9.44
CA PRO A 140 -4.04 -12.46 -10.85
C PRO A 140 -4.87 -13.67 -11.30
N GLU A 141 -4.72 -14.80 -10.63
CA GLU A 141 -5.43 -16.05 -10.94
C GLU A 141 -6.72 -16.20 -10.10
N SER A 142 -7.03 -15.24 -9.23
CA SER A 142 -8.18 -15.27 -8.32
C SER A 142 -8.26 -16.53 -7.44
N SER A 143 -7.15 -17.26 -7.28
CA SER A 143 -7.10 -18.54 -6.58
C SER A 143 -7.26 -18.41 -5.06
N ILE A 144 -6.90 -17.24 -4.53
CA ILE A 144 -7.02 -16.89 -3.11
C ILE A 144 -8.35 -16.15 -2.90
N ALA A 145 -8.64 -15.14 -3.73
CA ALA A 145 -9.83 -14.30 -3.56
C ALA A 145 -11.15 -15.08 -3.71
N ALA A 146 -11.18 -16.15 -4.51
CA ALA A 146 -12.35 -17.01 -4.65
C ALA A 146 -12.62 -17.89 -3.41
N ALA A 147 -11.57 -18.26 -2.66
CA ALA A 147 -11.65 -19.21 -1.55
C ALA A 147 -11.71 -18.54 -0.17
N HIS A 148 -11.27 -17.29 -0.06
CA HIS A 148 -11.13 -16.59 1.22
C HIS A 148 -11.90 -15.25 1.20
N PRO A 149 -12.88 -15.03 2.10
CA PRO A 149 -13.53 -13.73 2.21
C PRO A 149 -12.55 -12.69 2.75
N ALA A 150 -12.38 -11.58 2.03
CA ALA A 150 -11.49 -10.46 2.37
C ALA A 150 -10.01 -10.88 2.62
N PRO A 151 -9.32 -11.43 1.61
CA PRO A 151 -7.94 -11.88 1.77
C PRO A 151 -6.99 -10.69 1.95
N PHE A 152 -6.02 -10.82 2.84
CA PHE A 152 -5.02 -9.79 3.10
C PHE A 152 -3.63 -10.40 3.34
N VAL A 153 -2.61 -9.62 3.01
CA VAL A 153 -1.21 -9.90 3.35
C VAL A 153 -0.78 -9.07 4.55
N ARG A 154 0.31 -9.50 5.19
CA ARG A 154 0.94 -8.75 6.29
C ARG A 154 2.35 -8.38 5.90
N VAL A 155 2.69 -7.11 6.04
CA VAL A 155 4.06 -6.61 5.87
C VAL A 155 4.64 -6.36 7.25
N VAL A 156 5.66 -7.13 7.63
CA VAL A 156 6.25 -7.09 8.96
C VAL A 156 7.76 -6.87 8.86
N PRO A 157 8.37 -6.06 9.73
CA PRO A 157 9.81 -5.95 9.74
C PRO A 157 10.45 -7.21 10.33
N ARG A 158 11.55 -7.65 9.73
CA ARG A 158 12.31 -8.83 10.14
C ARG A 158 13.24 -8.47 11.29
N GLY A 159 13.27 -9.32 12.33
CA GLY A 159 14.23 -9.20 13.42
C GLY A 159 13.94 -8.09 14.44
N VAL A 160 12.95 -7.23 14.20
CA VAL A 160 12.41 -6.36 15.25
C VAL A 160 11.27 -7.12 15.95
N PHE A 161 11.55 -7.63 17.14
CA PHE A 161 10.50 -7.99 18.07
C PHE A 161 9.67 -6.74 18.38
N PRO A 162 8.38 -6.85 18.73
CA PRO A 162 7.61 -5.68 19.13
C PRO A 162 8.39 -4.94 20.21
N VAL A 163 8.81 -3.72 19.89
CA VAL A 163 9.34 -2.81 20.92
C VAL A 163 8.15 -2.57 21.84
N PRO A 164 8.23 -2.93 23.14
CA PRO A 164 7.14 -2.68 24.05
C PRO A 164 6.80 -1.18 24.01
N PRO A 165 5.51 -0.81 24.14
CA PRO A 165 5.12 0.59 24.11
C PRO A 165 5.95 1.35 25.14
N GLN A 166 6.75 2.32 24.68
CA GLN A 166 7.53 3.17 25.56
C GLN A 166 6.51 3.88 26.47
N ARG A 167 6.58 3.58 27.76
CA ARG A 167 5.62 3.99 28.77
C ARG A 167 5.98 5.36 29.34
#